data_AF-A0AAU7CJT5-F1
#
_entry.id   AF-A0AAU7CJT5-F1
#
_cell.length_a   1.000
_cell.length_b   1.000
_cell.length_c   1.000
_cell.angle_alpha   90.00
_cell.angle_beta   90.00
_cell.angle_gamma   90.00
#
_symmetry.space_group_name_H-M   'P 1'
#
loop_
_entity.id
_entity.type
_entity.pdbx_description
1 polymer ?
#
loop_
_entity_poly.entity_id
_entity_poly.type
_entity_poly.pdbx_seq_one_letter_code
_entity_poly.pdbx_strand_id
1 'polypeptide(L)'
;MPDWQEILGRDGPAVWRTAYRLLGNSADADECFQEAFLDALKLSRRVEVRCWRGLLQRMVAARAVDRLRRNRRQGDSQRMADWNAVRDSGPSPLQAAENAELTESLRAALAQVAPKQAEVFCLYGLEGWSYQEIARHLTMSTDAVGVLLHRARKRLRQLLLTSAPTDALGREGNDPATGRGPSNAPKKESS
;
A
#
# COMPACT_ATOMS: atom_id res chain seq x y z
N MET A 1 -25.81 25.55 -2.77
CA MET A 1 -24.73 24.83 -3.49
C MET A 1 -23.53 24.73 -2.55
N PRO A 2 -22.82 23.59 -2.49
CA PRO A 2 -21.64 23.47 -1.64
C PRO A 2 -20.58 24.52 -2.01
N ASP A 3 -19.88 25.06 -1.02
CA ASP A 3 -18.69 25.87 -1.27
C ASP A 3 -17.52 24.96 -1.65
N TRP A 4 -17.30 24.82 -2.95
CA TRP A 4 -16.26 23.97 -3.48
C TRP A 4 -14.86 24.51 -3.21
N GLN A 5 -14.68 25.83 -3.07
CA GLN A 5 -13.37 26.39 -2.75
C GLN A 5 -12.97 26.02 -1.33
N GLU A 6 -13.90 26.12 -0.38
CA GLU A 6 -13.68 25.70 1.01
C GLU A 6 -13.39 24.19 1.08
N ILE A 7 -14.19 23.36 0.41
CA ILE A 7 -14.01 21.90 0.41
C ILE A 7 -12.67 21.51 -0.23
N LEU A 8 -12.31 22.10 -1.37
CA LEU A 8 -11.03 21.85 -2.04
C LEU A 8 -9.85 22.25 -1.15
N GLY A 9 -9.91 23.43 -0.52
CA GLY A 9 -8.84 23.91 0.36
C GLY A 9 -8.67 23.03 1.60
N ARG A 10 -9.78 22.62 2.22
CA ARG A 10 -9.75 21.82 3.46
C ARG A 10 -9.41 20.35 3.23
N ASP A 11 -10.09 19.70 2.29
CA ASP A 11 -10.05 18.24 2.14
C ASP A 11 -9.12 17.81 0.99
N GLY A 12 -8.89 18.68 0.01
CA GLY A 12 -8.13 18.36 -1.21
C GLY A 12 -6.72 17.81 -0.96
N PRO A 13 -5.88 18.44 -0.12
CA PRO A 13 -4.53 17.95 0.15
C PRO A 13 -4.49 16.54 0.76
N ALA A 14 -5.49 16.16 1.55
CA ALA A 14 -5.56 14.81 2.12
C ALA A 14 -5.97 13.79 1.04
N VAL A 15 -7.00 14.11 0.27
CA VAL A 15 -7.51 13.25 -0.82
C VAL A 15 -6.43 12.98 -1.87
N TRP A 16 -5.68 14.01 -2.27
CA TRP A 16 -4.58 13.86 -3.22
C TRP A 16 -3.46 12.98 -2.67
N ARG A 17 -3.06 13.18 -1.41
CA ARG A 17 -2.04 12.33 -0.75
C ARG A 17 -2.47 10.86 -0.71
N THR A 18 -3.75 10.57 -0.50
CA THR A 18 -4.29 9.21 -0.54
C THR A 18 -4.14 8.60 -1.94
N ALA A 19 -4.53 9.33 -2.98
CA ALA A 19 -4.34 8.90 -4.37
C ALA A 19 -2.87 8.61 -4.66
N TYR A 20 -1.98 9.53 -4.31
CA TYR A 20 -0.55 9.42 -4.56
C TYR A 20 0.10 8.25 -3.80
N ARG A 21 -0.27 8.03 -2.53
CA ARG A 21 0.21 6.87 -1.76
C ARG A 21 -0.17 5.55 -2.44
N LEU A 22 -1.40 5.46 -2.94
CA LEU A 22 -1.91 4.26 -3.59
C LEU A 22 -1.37 4.06 -5.01
N LEU A 23 -1.18 5.12 -5.79
CA LEU A 23 -0.84 5.03 -7.22
C LEU A 23 0.64 5.24 -7.53
N GLY A 24 1.37 5.90 -6.63
CA GLY A 24 2.82 6.04 -6.71
C GLY A 24 3.36 7.03 -7.73
N ASN A 25 2.51 7.66 -8.54
CA ASN A 25 2.92 8.70 -9.48
C ASN A 25 1.94 9.86 -9.46
N SER A 26 2.45 11.06 -9.78
CA SER A 26 1.71 12.32 -9.70
C SER A 26 0.57 12.39 -10.72
N ALA A 27 0.80 11.95 -11.95
CA ALA A 27 -0.19 11.99 -13.03
C ALA A 27 -1.44 11.14 -12.72
N ASP A 28 -1.24 9.88 -12.30
CA ASP A 28 -2.35 9.00 -11.92
C ASP A 28 -3.08 9.52 -10.67
N ALA A 29 -2.34 10.12 -9.72
CA ALA A 29 -2.90 10.72 -8.53
C ALA A 29 -3.77 11.95 -8.84
N ASP A 30 -3.30 12.85 -9.70
CA ASP A 30 -4.02 14.02 -10.18
C ASP A 30 -5.32 13.62 -10.89
N GLU A 31 -5.24 12.65 -11.79
CA GLU A 31 -6.43 12.17 -12.50
C GLU A 31 -7.43 11.53 -11.54
N CYS A 32 -6.96 10.66 -10.64
CA CYS A 32 -7.82 10.02 -9.65
C CYS A 32 -8.48 11.04 -8.71
N PHE A 33 -7.73 12.05 -8.29
CA PHE A 33 -8.22 13.18 -7.49
C PHE A 33 -9.31 13.95 -8.23
N GLN A 34 -9.06 14.36 -9.47
CA GLN A 34 -10.00 15.12 -10.28
C GLN A 34 -11.30 14.34 -10.51
N GLU A 35 -11.19 13.07 -10.88
CA GLU A 35 -12.34 12.19 -11.06
C GLU A 35 -13.17 12.03 -9.78
N ALA A 36 -12.53 11.89 -8.63
CA ALA A 36 -13.22 11.79 -7.34
C ALA A 36 -14.02 13.06 -7.01
N PHE A 37 -13.44 14.25 -7.24
CA PHE A 37 -14.15 15.53 -7.04
C PHE A 37 -15.28 15.74 -8.04
N LEU A 38 -15.08 15.35 -9.31
CA LEU A 38 -16.13 15.43 -10.33
C LEU A 38 -17.32 14.51 -10.01
N ASP A 39 -17.06 13.30 -9.51
CA ASP A 39 -18.11 12.41 -9.05
C ASP A 39 -18.83 12.94 -7.81
N ALA A 40 -18.09 13.50 -6.86
CA ALA A 40 -18.65 14.12 -5.67
C ALA A 40 -19.58 15.29 -6.06
N LEU A 41 -19.19 16.09 -7.05
CA LEU A 41 -20.01 17.17 -7.61
C LEU A 41 -21.29 16.64 -8.28
N LYS A 42 -21.20 15.55 -9.04
CA LYS A 42 -22.39 14.92 -9.64
C LYS A 42 -23.33 14.37 -8.57
N LEU A 43 -22.77 13.74 -7.54
CA LEU A 43 -23.53 13.16 -6.43
C LEU A 43 -24.23 14.23 -5.59
N SER A 44 -23.55 15.35 -5.30
CA SER A 44 -24.10 16.43 -4.48
C SER A 44 -25.31 17.13 -5.10
N ARG A 45 -25.54 16.96 -6.40
CA ARG A 45 -26.75 17.44 -7.09
C ARG A 45 -27.98 16.57 -6.81
N ARG A 46 -27.77 15.36 -6.29
CA ARG A 46 -28.82 14.34 -6.08
C ARG A 46 -29.02 14.01 -4.61
N VAL A 47 -27.98 14.15 -3.79
CA VAL A 47 -27.97 13.74 -2.39
C VAL A 47 -27.26 14.79 -1.55
N GLU A 48 -27.81 15.06 -0.37
CA GLU A 48 -27.16 15.90 0.63
C GLU A 48 -25.93 15.19 1.22
N VAL A 49 -24.76 15.83 1.12
CA VAL A 49 -23.49 15.28 1.63
C VAL A 49 -23.24 15.84 3.03
N ARG A 50 -23.28 14.97 4.04
CA ARG A 50 -23.04 15.34 5.44
C ARG A 50 -21.56 15.40 5.82
N CYS A 51 -20.70 14.65 5.14
CA CYS A 51 -19.27 14.58 5.44
C CYS A 51 -18.45 14.49 4.14
N TRP A 52 -17.91 15.63 3.71
CA TRP A 52 -17.14 15.76 2.47
C TRP A 52 -15.82 15.00 2.50
N ARG A 53 -15.02 15.20 3.55
CA ARG A 53 -13.80 14.42 3.81
C ARG A 53 -14.08 12.92 3.68
N GLY A 54 -15.17 12.48 4.30
CA GLY A 54 -15.61 11.10 4.28
C GLY A 54 -15.82 10.56 2.87
N LEU A 55 -16.70 11.25 2.15
CA LEU A 55 -17.08 10.93 0.78
C LEU A 55 -15.88 10.90 -0.18
N LEU A 56 -15.05 11.95 -0.16
CA LEU A 56 -13.94 12.11 -1.07
C LEU A 56 -12.85 11.04 -0.83
N GLN A 57 -12.57 10.73 0.44
CA GLN A 57 -11.61 9.68 0.79
C GLN A 57 -12.05 8.30 0.30
N ARG A 58 -13.35 7.99 0.38
CA ARG A 58 -13.88 6.76 -0.21
C ARG A 58 -13.75 6.75 -1.72
N MET A 59 -14.20 7.82 -2.39
CA MET A 59 -14.19 7.89 -3.85
C MET A 59 -12.77 7.73 -4.40
N VAL A 60 -11.80 8.41 -3.79
CA VAL A 60 -10.40 8.33 -4.21
C VAL A 60 -9.81 6.94 -3.91
N ALA A 61 -10.06 6.36 -2.72
CA ALA A 61 -9.53 5.04 -2.38
C ALA A 61 -10.09 3.95 -3.30
N ALA A 62 -11.40 3.96 -3.56
CA ALA A 62 -12.04 3.01 -4.48
C ALA A 62 -11.48 3.14 -5.89
N ARG A 63 -11.40 4.37 -6.43
CA ARG A 63 -10.86 4.64 -7.76
C ARG A 63 -9.39 4.24 -7.90
N ALA A 64 -8.57 4.54 -6.89
CA ALA A 64 -7.16 4.18 -6.88
C ALA A 64 -6.96 2.65 -6.84
N VAL A 65 -7.71 1.93 -6.00
CA VAL A 65 -7.69 0.45 -5.97
C VAL A 65 -8.12 -0.15 -7.32
N ASP A 66 -9.16 0.40 -7.94
CA ASP A 66 -9.62 -0.06 -9.26
C ASP A 66 -8.58 0.22 -10.36
N ARG A 67 -7.87 1.35 -10.30
CA ARG A 67 -6.78 1.67 -11.23
C ARG A 67 -5.59 0.73 -11.03
N LEU A 68 -5.16 0.46 -9.81
CA LEU A 68 -4.12 -0.54 -9.50
C LEU A 68 -4.45 -1.90 -10.11
N ARG A 69 -5.71 -2.33 -10.01
CA ARG A 69 -6.19 -3.58 -10.60
C ARG A 69 -6.15 -3.57 -12.13
N ARG A 70 -6.53 -2.44 -12.75
CA ARG A 70 -6.49 -2.26 -14.21
C ARG A 70 -5.05 -2.29 -14.74
N ASN A 71 -4.14 -1.53 -14.11
CA ASN A 71 -2.72 -1.49 -14.49
C ASN A 71 -2.11 -2.90 -14.42
N ARG A 72 -2.38 -3.66 -13.35
CA ARG A 72 -1.93 -5.05 -13.22
C ARG A 72 -2.46 -5.95 -14.34
N ARG A 73 -3.74 -5.82 -14.73
CA ARG A 73 -4.32 -6.63 -15.81
C ARG A 73 -3.72 -6.32 -17.18
N GLN A 74 -3.30 -5.08 -17.39
CA GLN A 74 -2.71 -4.62 -18.65
C GLN A 74 -1.22 -4.93 -18.77
N GLY A 75 -0.59 -5.49 -17.72
CA GLY A 75 0.85 -5.75 -17.71
C GLY A 75 1.70 -4.48 -17.49
N ASP A 76 1.07 -3.37 -17.11
CA ASP A 76 1.70 -2.07 -16.82
C ASP A 76 2.43 -2.08 -15.44
N SER A 77 3.16 -3.16 -15.14
CA SER A 77 3.97 -3.27 -13.90
C SER A 77 5.16 -2.32 -13.85
N GLN A 78 5.36 -1.51 -14.89
CA GLN A 78 6.52 -0.62 -15.08
C GLN A 78 6.15 0.87 -15.17
N ARG A 79 5.11 1.34 -14.45
CA ARG A 79 5.03 2.79 -14.20
C ARG A 79 5.95 3.12 -13.03
N MET A 80 7.14 3.63 -13.36
CA MET A 80 8.12 4.08 -12.38
C MET A 80 7.45 5.05 -11.41
N ALA A 81 7.41 4.69 -10.13
CA ALA A 81 6.90 5.58 -9.10
C ALA A 81 7.71 6.89 -9.15
N ASP A 82 7.03 8.03 -9.11
CA ASP A 82 7.71 9.31 -8.97
C ASP A 82 8.38 9.32 -7.60
N TRP A 83 9.71 9.23 -7.55
CA TRP A 83 10.48 9.20 -6.29
C TRP A 83 10.42 10.50 -5.48
N ASN A 84 9.65 11.49 -5.94
CA ASN A 84 9.58 12.83 -5.37
C ASN A 84 8.14 13.24 -5.05
N ALA A 85 7.57 12.76 -3.93
CA ALA A 85 6.65 13.57 -3.13
C ALA A 85 6.38 12.93 -1.76
N VAL A 86 7.10 13.44 -0.77
CA VAL A 86 6.71 13.80 0.62
C VAL A 86 8.04 13.81 1.38
N ARG A 87 8.77 14.92 1.26
CA ARG A 87 9.93 15.18 2.11
C ARG A 87 9.44 15.93 3.33
N ASP A 88 9.29 15.21 4.42
CA ASP A 88 9.44 15.78 5.76
C ASP A 88 10.56 14.97 6.41
N SER A 89 11.74 15.59 6.55
CA SER A 89 12.96 15.04 7.16
C SER A 89 13.33 13.60 6.74
N GLY A 90 14.04 13.47 5.62
CA GLY A 90 14.16 12.20 4.88
C GLY A 90 15.06 11.11 5.50
N PRO A 91 14.70 9.83 5.34
CA PRO A 91 15.53 8.68 5.68
C PRO A 91 16.76 8.55 4.75
N SER A 92 17.74 7.71 5.12
CA SER A 92 18.96 7.51 4.30
C SER A 92 18.61 6.97 2.89
N PRO A 93 19.49 7.12 1.88
CA PRO A 93 19.22 6.63 0.53
C PRO A 93 18.84 5.14 0.46
N LEU A 94 19.43 4.32 1.34
CA LEU A 94 19.11 2.89 1.47
C LEU A 94 17.71 2.68 2.07
N GLN A 95 17.38 3.39 3.15
CA GLN A 95 16.06 3.34 3.78
C GLN A 95 14.96 3.89 2.85
N ALA A 96 15.27 4.86 1.99
CA ALA A 96 14.36 5.37 0.98
C ALA A 96 14.07 4.32 -0.11
N ALA A 97 15.10 3.56 -0.52
CA ALA A 97 14.95 2.46 -1.47
C ALA A 97 14.14 1.29 -0.86
N GLU A 98 14.47 0.86 0.37
CA GLU A 98 13.74 -0.19 1.10
C GLU A 98 12.26 0.19 1.33
N ASN A 99 11.99 1.43 1.74
CA ASN A 99 10.63 1.92 1.93
C ASN A 99 9.82 1.93 0.64
N ALA A 100 10.45 2.22 -0.50
CA ALA A 100 9.75 2.23 -1.77
C ALA A 100 9.51 0.83 -2.34
N GLU A 101 10.44 -0.11 -2.16
CA GLU A 101 10.22 -1.52 -2.50
C GLU A 101 9.07 -2.10 -1.66
N LEU A 102 9.01 -1.79 -0.36
CA LEU A 102 7.91 -2.17 0.51
C LEU A 102 6.60 -1.51 0.08
N THR A 103 6.64 -0.24 -0.31
CA THR A 103 5.46 0.49 -0.79
C THR A 103 4.94 -0.11 -2.10
N GLU A 104 5.82 -0.44 -3.04
CA GLU A 104 5.44 -1.05 -4.31
C GLU A 104 4.87 -2.46 -4.11
N SER A 105 5.49 -3.25 -3.24
CA SER A 105 4.98 -4.56 -2.83
C SER A 105 3.57 -4.44 -2.22
N LEU A 106 3.32 -3.41 -1.39
CA LEU A 106 2.00 -3.15 -0.83
C LEU A 106 0.97 -2.78 -1.92
N ARG A 107 1.33 -1.94 -2.89
CA ARG A 107 0.45 -1.59 -4.02
C ARG A 107 0.10 -2.81 -4.87
N ALA A 108 1.11 -3.61 -5.22
CA ALA A 108 0.93 -4.86 -5.95
C ALA A 108 0.08 -5.88 -5.18
N ALA A 109 0.21 -5.92 -3.85
CA ALA A 109 -0.62 -6.75 -2.99
C ALA A 109 -2.07 -6.23 -2.92
N LEU A 110 -2.28 -4.92 -2.77
CA LEU A 110 -3.62 -4.29 -2.76
C LEU A 110 -4.38 -4.54 -4.07
N ALA A 111 -3.69 -4.53 -5.21
CA ALA A 111 -4.27 -4.88 -6.52
C ALA A 111 -4.80 -6.33 -6.60
N GLN A 112 -4.40 -7.20 -5.67
CA GLN A 112 -4.80 -8.60 -5.62
C GLN A 112 -5.84 -8.90 -4.53
N VAL A 113 -6.09 -7.96 -3.64
CA VAL A 113 -7.13 -8.06 -2.60
C VAL A 113 -8.50 -7.77 -3.23
N ALA A 114 -9.56 -8.39 -2.68
CA ALA A 114 -10.92 -8.12 -3.14
C ALA A 114 -11.26 -6.62 -2.95
N PRO A 115 -11.95 -5.94 -3.89
CA PRO A 115 -12.10 -4.48 -3.88
C PRO A 115 -12.64 -3.93 -2.55
N LYS A 116 -13.68 -4.57 -2.01
CA LYS A 116 -14.28 -4.16 -0.74
C LYS A 116 -13.35 -4.33 0.47
N GLN A 117 -12.51 -5.36 0.46
CA GLN A 117 -11.52 -5.60 1.51
C GLN A 117 -10.39 -4.56 1.43
N ALA A 118 -9.93 -4.24 0.22
CA ALA A 118 -8.91 -3.23 -0.02
C ALA A 118 -9.42 -1.82 0.34
N GLU A 119 -10.64 -1.46 -0.08
CA GLU A 119 -11.30 -0.18 0.26
C GLU A 119 -11.37 0.00 1.78
N VAL A 120 -11.88 -0.99 2.51
CA VAL A 120 -11.97 -0.96 3.98
C VAL A 120 -10.58 -0.88 4.64
N PHE A 121 -9.60 -1.61 4.11
CA PHE A 121 -8.22 -1.52 4.60
C PHE A 121 -7.62 -0.14 4.38
N CYS A 122 -7.85 0.51 3.24
CA CYS A 122 -7.34 1.85 2.97
C CYS A 122 -7.97 2.88 3.92
N LEU A 123 -9.30 2.85 4.08
CA LEU A 123 -10.01 3.76 4.98
C LEU A 123 -9.54 3.62 6.44
N TYR A 124 -9.32 2.38 6.90
CA TYR A 124 -8.83 2.17 8.27
C TYR A 124 -7.33 2.45 8.42
N GLY A 125 -6.50 1.77 7.62
CA GLY A 125 -5.06 1.69 7.82
C GLY A 125 -4.27 2.86 7.23
N LEU A 126 -4.81 3.54 6.23
CA LEU A 126 -4.15 4.69 5.60
C LEU A 126 -4.79 6.01 6.03
N GLU A 127 -6.12 6.05 6.14
CA GLU A 127 -6.87 7.27 6.47
C GLU A 127 -7.25 7.38 7.95
N GLY A 128 -7.03 6.34 8.75
CA GLY A 128 -7.23 6.37 10.20
C GLY A 128 -8.69 6.36 10.65
N TRP A 129 -9.62 5.91 9.82
CA TRP A 129 -11.05 5.87 10.18
C TRP A 129 -11.33 4.78 11.21
N SER A 130 -12.24 5.08 12.15
CA SER A 130 -12.78 4.11 13.08
C SER A 130 -13.72 3.11 12.39
N TYR A 131 -13.93 1.95 13.02
CA TYR A 131 -14.88 0.94 12.54
C TYR A 131 -16.30 1.51 12.40
N GLN A 132 -16.69 2.40 13.31
CA GLN A 132 -18.01 3.04 13.30
C GLN A 132 -18.16 4.03 12.14
N GLU A 133 -17.12 4.79 11.81
CA GLU A 133 -17.12 5.68 10.65
C GLU A 133 -17.22 4.88 9.35
N ILE A 134 -16.43 3.81 9.21
CA ILE A 134 -16.47 2.94 8.03
C ILE A 134 -17.84 2.25 7.90
N ALA A 135 -18.39 1.73 9.00
CA ALA A 135 -19.69 1.06 9.03
C ALA A 135 -20.82 1.99 8.58
N ARG A 136 -20.90 3.18 9.18
CA ARG A 136 -21.88 4.21 8.79
C ARG A 136 -21.72 4.63 7.34
N HIS A 137 -20.49 4.77 6.88
CA HIS A 137 -20.19 5.30 5.56
C HIS A 137 -20.38 4.30 4.42
N LEU A 138 -20.10 3.03 4.66
CA LEU A 138 -20.29 1.95 3.69
C LEU A 138 -21.65 1.23 3.85
N THR A 139 -22.51 1.73 4.73
CA THR A 139 -23.84 1.19 5.02
C THR A 139 -23.79 -0.30 5.37
N MET A 140 -22.95 -0.66 6.35
CA MET A 140 -22.77 -2.02 6.84
C MET A 140 -22.60 -2.07 8.37
N SER A 141 -22.63 -3.25 8.98
CA SER A 141 -22.38 -3.41 10.41
C SER A 141 -20.89 -3.24 10.75
N THR A 142 -20.58 -2.81 11.98
CA THR A 142 -19.21 -2.77 12.51
C THR A 142 -18.54 -4.14 12.50
N ASP A 143 -19.32 -5.21 12.68
CA ASP A 143 -18.83 -6.58 12.59
C ASP A 143 -18.42 -6.95 11.16
N ALA A 144 -19.20 -6.53 10.16
CA ALA A 144 -18.84 -6.71 8.75
C ALA A 144 -17.55 -5.97 8.40
N VAL A 145 -17.35 -4.75 8.92
CA VAL A 145 -16.08 -4.01 8.80
C VAL A 145 -14.93 -4.81 9.40
N GLY A 146 -15.09 -5.35 10.61
CA GLY A 146 -14.09 -6.17 11.27
C GLY A 146 -13.71 -7.42 10.49
N VAL A 147 -14.70 -8.13 9.94
CA VAL A 147 -14.49 -9.31 9.08
C VAL A 147 -13.74 -8.92 7.80
N LEU A 148 -14.12 -7.82 7.15
CA LEU A 148 -13.45 -7.34 5.95
C LEU A 148 -12.00 -6.94 6.22
N LEU A 149 -11.72 -6.21 7.32
CA LEU A 149 -10.37 -5.85 7.73
C LEU A 149 -9.51 -7.08 8.04
N HIS A 150 -10.07 -8.05 8.76
CA HIS A 150 -9.35 -9.28 9.06
C HIS A 150 -8.96 -10.02 7.78
N ARG A 151 -9.91 -10.18 6.84
CA ARG A 151 -9.66 -10.83 5.54
C ARG A 151 -8.64 -10.05 4.70
N ALA A 152 -8.75 -8.72 4.67
CA ALA A 152 -7.79 -7.86 3.98
C ALA A 152 -6.37 -8.05 4.52
N ARG A 153 -6.19 -7.93 5.85
CA ARG A 153 -4.89 -8.11 6.51
C ARG A 153 -4.31 -9.50 6.28
N LYS A 154 -5.13 -10.55 6.40
CA LYS A 154 -4.71 -11.93 6.14
C LYS A 154 -4.20 -12.08 4.71
N ARG A 155 -4.94 -11.56 3.73
CA ARG A 155 -4.58 -11.65 2.32
C ARG A 155 -3.33 -10.82 1.98
N LEU A 156 -3.24 -9.60 2.49
CA LEU A 156 -2.06 -8.75 2.33
C LEU A 156 -0.81 -9.41 2.92
N ARG A 157 -0.90 -9.97 4.14
CA ARG A 157 0.21 -10.69 4.75
C ARG A 157 0.68 -11.85 3.89
N GLN A 158 -0.24 -12.66 3.36
CA GLN A 158 0.11 -13.78 2.48
C GLN A 158 0.83 -13.31 1.21
N LEU A 159 0.33 -12.25 0.57
CA LEU A 159 0.90 -11.71 -0.66
C LEU A 159 2.29 -11.12 -0.42
N LEU A 160 2.47 -10.36 0.67
CA LEU A 160 3.75 -9.74 1.01
C LEU A 160 4.81 -10.76 1.42
N LEU A 161 4.42 -11.87 2.07
CA LEU A 161 5.35 -12.98 2.37
C LEU A 161 5.79 -13.73 1.12
N THR A 162 4.96 -13.77 0.07
CA THR A 162 5.32 -14.40 -1.22
C THR A 162 6.15 -13.46 -2.10
N SER A 163 5.99 -12.13 -1.96
CA SER A 163 6.74 -11.14 -2.74
C SER A 163 8.05 -10.70 -2.08
N ALA A 164 8.26 -10.99 -0.79
CA ALA A 164 9.54 -10.72 -0.14
C ALA A 164 10.64 -11.57 -0.80
N PRO A 165 11.76 -10.97 -1.24
CA PRO A 165 12.90 -11.76 -1.69
C PRO A 165 13.37 -12.68 -0.55
N THR A 166 13.57 -13.96 -0.89
CA THR A 166 13.98 -15.07 -0.03
C THR A 166 15.41 -14.92 0.53
N ASP A 167 15.80 -13.75 1.06
CA ASP A 167 17.20 -13.48 1.45
C ASP A 167 17.41 -13.12 2.93
N ALA A 168 16.44 -13.42 3.80
CA ALA A 168 16.51 -13.10 5.24
C ALA A 168 16.56 -14.32 6.19
N LEU A 169 16.66 -15.56 5.69
CA LEU A 169 16.76 -16.77 6.54
C LEU A 169 18.08 -17.55 6.39
N GLY A 170 19.12 -16.89 5.86
CA GLY A 170 20.40 -17.53 5.53
C GLY A 170 21.64 -16.91 6.19
N ARG A 171 21.56 -16.36 7.41
CA ARG A 171 22.76 -15.88 8.14
C ARG A 171 22.66 -16.04 9.66
N GLU A 172 22.75 -17.28 10.12
CA GLU A 172 23.48 -17.65 11.34
C GLU A 172 24.15 -19.00 10.98
N GLY A 173 25.46 -19.11 10.80
CA GLY A 173 26.46 -18.73 11.78
C GLY A 173 26.63 -19.85 12.82
N ASN A 174 26.92 -21.08 12.38
CA ASN A 174 27.58 -22.04 13.26
C ASN A 174 28.58 -22.88 12.46
N ASP A 175 29.82 -22.41 12.48
CA ASP A 175 31.01 -23.10 12.04
C ASP A 175 31.57 -23.87 13.25
N PRO A 176 31.63 -25.21 13.21
CA PRO A 176 32.58 -25.93 14.03
C PRO A 176 33.61 -26.63 13.14
N ALA A 177 34.85 -26.18 13.30
CA ALA A 177 36.08 -26.95 13.13
C ALA A 177 36.56 -27.23 11.70
N THR A 178 37.22 -26.24 11.10
CA THR A 178 38.40 -26.50 10.27
C THR A 178 39.62 -26.77 11.17
N GLY A 179 39.95 -28.05 11.34
CA GLY A 179 41.10 -28.50 12.12
C GLY A 179 41.51 -29.92 11.78
N ARG A 180 41.65 -30.25 10.49
CA ARG A 180 42.25 -31.51 10.03
C ARG A 180 43.22 -31.22 8.90
N GLY A 181 44.47 -30.96 9.28
CA GLY A 181 45.60 -30.95 8.35
C GLY A 181 45.87 -32.36 7.80
N PRO A 182 46.31 -32.49 6.54
CA PRO A 182 46.47 -33.79 5.90
C PRO A 182 47.76 -34.52 6.34
N SER A 183 47.57 -35.79 6.67
CA SER A 183 48.37 -36.97 6.29
C SER A 183 49.83 -36.76 5.87
N ASN A 184 50.77 -37.22 6.71
CA ASN A 184 52.14 -37.53 6.28
C ASN A 184 52.49 -38.97 6.69
N ALA A 185 52.86 -39.81 5.72
CA ALA A 185 53.45 -41.14 5.85
C ALA A 185 54.03 -41.58 4.49
N PRO A 186 55.03 -42.49 4.38
CA PRO A 186 56.03 -42.93 5.37
C PRO A 186 57.47 -43.10 4.78
N LYS A 187 58.38 -43.57 5.67
CA LYS A 187 59.63 -44.34 5.46
C LYS A 187 60.91 -43.64 4.92
N LYS A 188 61.91 -43.53 5.80
CA LYS A 188 63.29 -44.04 5.58
C LYS A 188 63.95 -44.49 6.89
N GLU A 189 64.70 -45.60 6.77
CA GLU A 189 65.85 -46.06 7.56
C GLU A 189 65.64 -46.79 8.90
N SER A 190 65.75 -48.12 8.82
CA SER A 190 66.55 -48.95 9.72
C SER A 190 67.08 -50.15 8.93
N SER A 191 68.38 -50.41 9.08
CA SER A 191 69.30 -51.36 8.40
C SER A 191 70.07 -50.82 7.19
#